data_AF-A0A7S2BFS7-F1
#
_entry.id   AF-A0A7S2BFS7-F1
#
_cell.length_a   1.000
_cell.length_b   1.000
_cell.length_c   1.000
_cell.angle_alpha   90.00
_cell.angle_beta   90.00
_cell.angle_gamma   90.00
#
_symmetry.space_group_name_H-M   'P 1'
#
loop_
_entity.id
_entity.type
_entity.pdbx_description
1 polymer ?
#
loop_
_entity_poly.entity_id
_entity_poly.type
_entity_poly.pdbx_seq_one_letter_code
_entity_poly.pdbx_strand_id
1 'polypeptide(L)'
;DDEVTRLVSLVIEQFGLGELSQSAKRFDVGIALTEYMKKSFYKTASLLAAACRASAVLSGSPREVCDVMYTYGFYLGIAFQIADDILDYDGSGEELGKPACQDLREGLLTAPAILCISGNEDLGLSPAPGAEELRCLIQRRFQRE
;
A
#
# COMPACT_ATOMS: atom_id res chain seq x y z
N ASP A 1 -12.91 -26.45 0.23
CA ASP A 1 -11.56 -26.79 0.69
C ASP A 1 -11.28 -26.00 1.96
N ASP A 2 -10.83 -26.65 3.03
CA ASP A 2 -10.59 -26.01 4.33
C ASP A 2 -9.47 -24.94 4.26
N GLU A 3 -8.46 -25.15 3.41
CA GLU A 3 -7.39 -24.17 3.23
C GLU A 3 -7.90 -22.89 2.59
N VAL A 4 -8.76 -23.00 1.57
CA VAL A 4 -9.35 -21.84 0.90
C VAL A 4 -10.22 -21.02 1.86
N THR A 5 -11.04 -21.68 2.68
CA THR A 5 -11.85 -20.98 3.69
C THR A 5 -10.96 -20.22 4.67
N ARG A 6 -9.88 -20.84 5.16
CA ARG A 6 -8.91 -20.17 6.05
C ARG A 6 -8.21 -18.99 5.39
N LEU A 7 -7.85 -19.10 4.10
CA LEU A 7 -7.24 -18.00 3.36
C LEU A 7 -8.17 -16.78 3.27
N VAL A 8 -9.45 -17.00 2.96
CA VAL A 8 -10.43 -15.90 2.89
C VAL A 8 -10.63 -15.25 4.27
N SER A 9 -10.77 -16.04 5.33
CA SER A 9 -10.88 -15.51 6.69
C SER A 9 -9.66 -14.68 7.10
N LEU A 10 -8.45 -15.14 6.76
CA LEU A 10 -7.21 -14.41 7.02
C LEU A 10 -7.17 -13.06 6.29
N VAL A 11 -7.63 -13.00 5.04
CA VAL A 11 -7.68 -11.74 4.29
C VAL A 11 -8.63 -10.74 4.94
N ILE A 12 -9.79 -11.19 5.42
CA ILE A 12 -10.76 -10.31 6.11
C ILE A 12 -10.15 -9.71 7.39
N GLU A 13 -9.43 -10.53 8.16
CA GLU A 13 -8.69 -10.06 9.33
C GLU A 13 -7.62 -9.02 8.93
N GLN A 14 -6.84 -9.33 7.89
CA GLN A 14 -5.79 -8.44 7.39
C GLN A 14 -6.36 -7.11 6.90
N PHE A 15 -7.52 -7.10 6.26
CA PHE A 15 -8.21 -5.86 5.87
C PHE A 15 -8.52 -4.98 7.08
N GLY A 16 -9.08 -5.58 8.14
CA GLY A 16 -9.35 -4.86 9.39
C GLY A 16 -8.08 -4.24 9.99
N LEU A 17 -6.97 -5.00 10.01
CA LEU A 17 -5.68 -4.51 10.51
C LEU A 17 -5.10 -3.38 9.64
N GLY A 18 -5.24 -3.49 8.31
CA GLY A 18 -4.79 -2.46 7.36
C GLY A 18 -5.51 -1.13 7.57
N GLU A 19 -6.84 -1.15 7.72
CA GLU A 19 -7.66 0.05 7.93
C GLU A 19 -7.37 0.71 9.29
N LEU A 20 -7.21 -0.09 10.35
CA LEU A 20 -6.83 0.42 11.67
C LEU A 20 -5.46 1.10 11.64
N SER A 21 -4.47 0.46 10.98
CA SER A 21 -3.13 1.02 10.83
C SER A 21 -3.12 2.32 10.01
N GLN A 22 -3.96 2.41 8.97
CA GLN A 22 -4.09 3.61 8.15
C GLN A 22 -4.65 4.78 8.96
N SER A 23 -5.72 4.54 9.72
CA SER A 23 -6.38 5.56 10.54
C SER A 23 -5.44 6.13 11.61
N ALA A 24 -4.65 5.27 12.28
CA ALA A 24 -3.71 5.68 13.32
C ALA A 24 -2.50 6.50 12.82
N LYS A 25 -2.25 6.50 11.50
CA LYS A 25 -1.05 7.09 10.88
C LYS A 25 -1.34 8.30 9.99
N ARG A 26 -2.56 8.84 10.04
CA ARG A 26 -2.91 10.04 9.28
C ARG A 26 -1.99 11.20 9.66
N PHE A 27 -1.44 11.85 8.65
CA PHE A 27 -0.50 12.97 8.71
C PHE A 27 0.84 12.68 9.42
N ASP A 28 1.17 11.40 9.68
CA ASP A 28 2.44 11.01 10.28
C ASP A 28 3.59 11.10 9.27
N VAL A 29 4.26 12.26 9.24
CA VAL A 29 5.46 12.51 8.40
C VAL A 29 6.70 11.69 8.80
N GLY A 30 6.63 10.95 9.90
CA GLY A 30 7.66 10.01 10.34
C GLY A 30 7.39 8.57 9.93
N ILE A 31 6.33 8.30 9.17
CA ILE A 31 6.00 6.95 8.71
C ILE A 31 7.16 6.36 7.87
N ALA A 32 7.59 5.16 8.25
CA ALA A 32 8.61 4.44 7.51
C ALA A 32 8.01 3.79 6.26
N LEU A 33 8.82 3.66 5.20
CA LEU A 33 8.40 2.96 3.99
C LEU A 33 7.97 1.50 4.27
N THR A 34 8.57 0.84 5.25
CA THR A 34 8.19 -0.51 5.69
C THR A 34 6.77 -0.59 6.23
N GLU A 35 6.31 0.44 6.95
CA GLU A 35 4.94 0.53 7.46
C GLU A 35 3.95 0.74 6.31
N TYR A 36 4.34 1.57 5.33
CA TYR A 36 3.59 1.69 4.07
C TYR A 36 3.48 0.33 3.36
N MET A 37 4.59 -0.40 3.18
CA MET A 37 4.59 -1.70 2.52
C MET A 37 3.70 -2.73 3.24
N LYS A 38 3.72 -2.72 4.58
CA LYS A 38 2.88 -3.60 5.41
C LYS A 38 1.40 -3.26 5.25
N LYS A 39 1.05 -1.97 5.24
CA LYS A 39 -0.32 -1.50 4.97
C LYS A 39 -0.75 -1.93 3.55
N SER A 40 0.05 -1.66 2.53
CA SER A 40 -0.25 -2.03 1.13
C SER A 40 -0.41 -3.54 0.96
N PHE A 41 0.37 -4.34 1.71
CA PHE A 41 0.14 -5.77 1.79
C PHE A 41 -1.24 -6.09 2.36
N TYR A 42 -1.56 -5.59 3.55
CA TYR A 42 -2.83 -5.90 4.19
C TYR A 42 -4.04 -5.47 3.38
N LYS A 43 -4.04 -4.26 2.81
CA LYS A 43 -5.18 -3.69 2.10
C LYS A 43 -5.41 -4.30 0.71
N THR A 44 -4.33 -4.67 0.03
CA THR A 44 -4.38 -4.97 -1.42
C THR A 44 -3.73 -6.30 -1.73
N ALA A 45 -2.45 -6.47 -1.40
CA ALA A 45 -1.71 -7.63 -1.87
C ALA A 45 -2.09 -8.96 -1.18
N SER A 46 -2.61 -8.89 0.04
CA SER A 46 -3.13 -10.04 0.80
C SER A 46 -4.22 -10.79 0.04
N LEU A 47 -5.19 -10.05 -0.52
CA LEU A 47 -6.29 -10.61 -1.30
C LEU A 47 -5.78 -11.24 -2.60
N LEU A 48 -4.89 -10.56 -3.33
CA LEU A 48 -4.34 -11.11 -4.57
C LEU A 48 -3.51 -12.36 -4.29
N ALA A 49 -2.67 -12.35 -3.27
CA ALA A 49 -1.88 -13.51 -2.84
C ALA A 49 -2.78 -14.70 -2.45
N ALA A 50 -3.83 -14.44 -1.65
CA ALA A 50 -4.79 -15.46 -1.24
C ALA A 50 -5.58 -16.00 -2.43
N ALA A 51 -6.02 -15.14 -3.37
CA ALA A 51 -6.75 -15.55 -4.56
C ALA A 51 -5.90 -16.45 -5.46
N CYS A 52 -4.66 -16.04 -5.77
CA CYS A 52 -3.74 -16.84 -6.58
C CYS A 52 -3.46 -18.21 -5.93
N ARG A 53 -3.23 -18.25 -4.61
CA ARG A 53 -3.05 -19.50 -3.87
C ARG A 53 -4.31 -20.36 -3.88
N ALA A 54 -5.48 -19.77 -3.63
CA ALA A 54 -6.74 -20.49 -3.62
C ALA A 54 -7.04 -21.13 -4.98
N SER A 55 -6.78 -20.44 -6.09
CA SER A 55 -6.90 -21.01 -7.43
C SER A 55 -5.99 -22.22 -7.63
N ALA A 56 -4.74 -22.16 -7.17
CA ALA A 56 -3.82 -23.28 -7.24
C ALA A 56 -4.28 -24.48 -6.38
N VAL A 57 -4.74 -24.23 -5.15
CA VAL A 57 -5.30 -25.26 -4.26
C VAL A 57 -6.51 -25.94 -4.90
N LEU A 58 -7.48 -25.17 -5.41
CA LEU A 58 -8.69 -25.70 -6.04
C LEU A 58 -8.41 -26.48 -7.34
N SER A 59 -7.29 -26.19 -8.01
CA SER A 59 -6.84 -26.95 -9.18
C SER A 59 -6.16 -28.28 -8.84
N GLY A 60 -5.96 -28.59 -7.56
CA GLY A 60 -5.21 -29.77 -7.12
C GLY A 60 -3.70 -29.68 -7.40
N SER A 61 -3.16 -28.47 -7.50
CA SER A 61 -1.73 -28.26 -7.75
C SER A 61 -0.87 -28.67 -6.55
N PRO A 62 0.41 -29.05 -6.77
CA PRO A 62 1.35 -29.31 -5.68
C PRO A 62 1.53 -28.09 -4.76
N ARG A 63 1.96 -28.34 -3.52
CA ARG A 63 2.13 -27.30 -2.50
C ARG A 63 3.13 -26.24 -2.93
N GLU A 64 4.20 -26.65 -3.60
CA GLU A 64 5.23 -25.76 -4.14
C GLU A 64 4.63 -24.76 -5.14
N VAL A 65 3.71 -25.21 -5.99
CA VAL A 65 2.99 -24.34 -6.94
C VAL A 65 2.07 -23.38 -6.20
N CYS A 66 1.37 -23.85 -5.16
CA CYS A 66 0.51 -22.99 -4.33
C CYS A 66 1.32 -21.88 -3.64
N ASP A 67 2.52 -22.19 -3.13
CA ASP A 67 3.41 -21.24 -2.47
C ASP A 67 3.99 -20.21 -3.47
N VAL A 68 4.36 -20.65 -4.68
CA VAL A 68 4.77 -19.75 -5.77
C VAL A 68 3.63 -18.83 -6.20
N MET A 69 2.40 -19.35 -6.33
CA MET A 69 1.24 -18.56 -6.70
C MET A 69 0.88 -17.51 -5.65
N TYR A 70 1.02 -17.85 -4.36
CA TYR A 70 0.87 -16.87 -3.28
C TYR A 70 1.90 -15.73 -3.42
N THR A 71 3.17 -16.10 -3.63
CA THR A 71 4.27 -15.13 -3.78
C THR A 71 4.07 -14.23 -5.00
N TYR A 72 3.59 -14.80 -6.11
CA TYR A 72 3.22 -14.04 -7.30
C TYR A 72 2.14 -12.99 -6.99
N GLY A 73 1.03 -13.42 -6.36
CA GLY A 73 -0.06 -12.51 -6.02
C GLY A 73 0.36 -11.43 -5.01
N PHE A 74 1.28 -11.74 -4.10
CA PHE A 74 1.90 -10.77 -3.19
C PHE A 74 2.63 -9.66 -3.96
N TYR A 75 3.58 -10.01 -4.82
CA TYR A 75 4.35 -9.00 -5.55
C TYR A 75 3.49 -8.23 -6.55
N LEU A 76 2.54 -8.90 -7.20
CA LEU A 76 1.59 -8.25 -8.11
C LEU A 76 0.74 -7.21 -7.37
N GLY A 77 0.20 -7.54 -6.20
CA GLY A 77 -0.62 -6.62 -5.43
C GLY A 77 0.15 -5.43 -4.87
N ILE A 78 1.41 -5.63 -4.46
CA ILE A 78 2.28 -4.53 -4.04
C ILE A 78 2.59 -3.60 -5.21
N ALA A 79 2.96 -4.16 -6.37
CA ALA A 79 3.22 -3.36 -7.57
C ALA A 79 1.98 -2.58 -8.01
N PHE A 80 0.79 -3.21 -7.93
CA PHE A 80 -0.48 -2.57 -8.23
C PHE A 80 -0.75 -1.37 -7.32
N GLN A 81 -0.57 -1.52 -6.00
CA GLN A 81 -0.80 -0.42 -5.06
C GLN A 81 0.19 0.74 -5.28
N ILE A 82 1.47 0.44 -5.55
CA ILE A 82 2.46 1.49 -5.84
C ILE A 82 2.07 2.25 -7.12
N ALA A 83 1.58 1.56 -8.15
CA ALA A 83 1.12 2.20 -9.38
C ALA A 83 -0.12 3.09 -9.14
N ASP A 84 -1.10 2.59 -8.38
CA ASP A 84 -2.30 3.34 -7.97
C ASP A 84 -1.92 4.62 -7.20
N ASP A 85 -1.00 4.49 -6.25
CA ASP A 85 -0.50 5.64 -5.48
C ASP A 85 0.25 6.65 -6.35
N ILE A 86 0.97 6.23 -7.39
CA ILE A 86 1.62 7.16 -8.33
C ILE A 86 0.57 7.91 -9.16
N LEU A 87 -0.47 7.20 -9.62
CA LEU A 87 -1.56 7.79 -10.40
C LEU A 87 -2.35 8.84 -9.59
N ASP A 88 -2.45 8.70 -8.26
CA ASP A 88 -3.05 9.73 -7.39
C ASP A 88 -2.32 11.08 -7.52
N TYR A 89 -1.00 11.10 -7.77
CA TYR A 89 -0.24 12.35 -7.96
C TYR A 89 -0.25 12.87 -9.40
N ASP A 90 -0.35 12.00 -10.40
CA ASP A 90 -0.17 12.38 -11.81
C ASP A 90 -1.33 13.24 -12.34
N GLY A 91 -2.48 13.26 -11.67
CA GLY A 91 -3.46 14.35 -11.79
C GLY A 91 -3.98 14.64 -13.21
N SER A 92 -3.83 13.72 -14.16
CA SER A 92 -4.45 13.74 -15.48
C SER A 92 -5.96 13.53 -15.32
N GLY A 93 -6.60 14.56 -14.76
CA GLY A 93 -7.96 14.59 -14.23
C GLY A 93 -9.09 14.38 -15.24
N GLU A 94 -8.78 13.98 -16.48
CA GLU A 94 -9.81 13.55 -17.43
C GLU A 94 -10.18 12.05 -17.28
N GLU A 95 -9.27 11.18 -16.82
CA GLU A 95 -9.55 9.73 -16.75
C GLU A 95 -10.02 9.23 -15.37
N LEU A 96 -9.66 9.90 -14.26
CA LEU A 96 -9.90 9.40 -12.90
C LEU A 96 -11.11 10.02 -12.18
N GLY A 97 -11.68 11.11 -12.69
CA GLY A 97 -12.87 11.75 -12.12
C GLY A 97 -12.72 12.27 -10.68
N LYS A 98 -11.49 12.37 -10.16
CA LYS A 98 -11.15 12.81 -8.79
C LYS A 98 -10.08 13.93 -8.81
N PRO A 99 -10.02 14.79 -7.79
CA PRO A 99 -8.94 15.77 -7.65
C PRO A 99 -7.59 15.07 -7.47
N ALA A 100 -6.53 15.61 -8.08
CA ALA A 100 -5.17 15.13 -7.85
C ALA A 100 -4.75 15.23 -6.37
N CYS A 101 -3.91 14.27 -5.97
CA CYS A 101 -3.34 14.11 -4.64
C CYS A 101 -4.41 13.90 -3.55
N GLN A 102 -5.44 13.09 -3.82
CA GLN A 102 -6.55 12.92 -2.88
C GLN A 102 -6.07 12.25 -1.59
N ASP A 103 -5.20 11.24 -1.69
CA ASP A 103 -4.67 10.54 -0.52
C ASP A 103 -3.90 11.51 0.38
N LEU A 104 -3.04 12.33 -0.22
CA LEU A 104 -2.28 13.33 0.52
C LEU A 104 -3.18 14.38 1.18
N ARG A 105 -4.29 14.78 0.52
CA ARG A 105 -5.28 15.72 1.08
C ARG A 105 -6.00 15.15 2.28
N GLU A 106 -6.21 13.84 2.31
CA GLU A 106 -6.80 13.08 3.42
C GLU A 106 -5.78 12.71 4.51
N GLY A 107 -4.52 13.13 4.35
CA GLY A 107 -3.44 12.87 5.30
C GLY A 107 -2.84 11.48 5.18
N LEU A 108 -3.10 10.77 4.09
CA LEU A 108 -2.50 9.47 3.81
C LEU A 108 -1.19 9.69 3.07
N LEU A 109 -0.07 9.36 3.73
CA LEU A 109 1.24 9.41 3.10
C LEU A 109 1.49 8.07 2.40
N THR A 110 1.60 8.11 1.08
CA THR A 110 1.94 6.98 0.21
C THR A 110 3.41 6.99 -0.18
N ALA A 111 3.88 5.94 -0.87
CA ALA A 111 5.29 5.79 -1.24
C ALA A 111 5.93 7.04 -1.87
N PRO A 112 5.29 7.76 -2.83
CA PRO A 112 5.87 8.97 -3.40
C PRO A 112 6.19 10.05 -2.35
N ALA A 113 5.26 10.35 -1.44
CA ALA A 113 5.47 11.35 -0.39
C ALA A 113 6.52 10.89 0.64
N ILE A 114 6.50 9.62 1.03
CA ILE A 114 7.45 9.06 2.01
C ILE A 114 8.88 9.14 1.45
N LEU A 115 9.08 8.71 0.21
CA LEU A 115 10.40 8.75 -0.45
C LEU A 115 10.86 10.17 -0.71
N CYS A 116 9.95 11.09 -1.06
CA CYS A 116 10.26 12.51 -1.20
C CYS A 116 10.81 13.10 0.12
N ILE A 117 10.16 12.79 1.25
CA ILE A 117 10.49 13.35 2.56
C ILE A 117 11.74 12.70 3.17
N SER A 118 11.86 11.39 3.09
CA SER A 118 12.84 10.61 3.85
C SER A 118 13.98 10.04 3.01
N GLY A 119 13.82 9.99 1.68
CA GLY A 119 14.71 9.21 0.82
C GLY A 119 14.62 7.71 1.11
N ASN A 120 15.55 6.96 0.51
CA ASN A 120 15.81 5.55 0.79
C ASN A 120 17.22 5.18 0.29
N GLU A 121 18.11 4.81 1.21
CA GLU A 121 19.52 4.49 0.89
C GLU A 121 19.66 3.26 -0.01
N ASP A 122 18.88 2.20 0.23
CA ASP A 122 18.92 0.96 -0.55
C ASP A 122 18.54 1.21 -2.03
N LEU A 123 17.70 2.20 -2.28
CA LEU A 123 17.29 2.64 -3.62
C LEU A 123 18.19 3.77 -4.18
N GLY A 124 19.19 4.22 -3.43
CA GLY A 124 20.06 5.35 -3.84
C GLY A 124 19.31 6.69 -3.90
N LEU A 125 18.23 6.84 -3.15
CA LEU A 125 17.39 8.04 -3.13
C LEU A 125 17.71 8.89 -1.89
N SER A 126 18.18 10.12 -2.08
CA SER A 126 18.19 11.13 -1.02
C SER A 126 16.82 11.82 -0.91
N PRO A 127 16.48 12.46 0.22
CA PRO A 127 15.34 13.36 0.30
C PRO A 127 15.33 14.38 -0.85
N ALA A 128 14.14 14.69 -1.38
CA ALA A 128 14.01 15.56 -2.53
C ALA A 128 14.25 17.05 -2.16
N PRO A 129 14.67 17.89 -3.13
CA PRO A 129 14.68 19.35 -2.95
C PRO A 129 13.24 19.84 -2.70
N GLY A 130 12.92 20.23 -1.47
CA GLY A 130 11.55 20.57 -1.05
C GLY A 130 10.95 19.66 0.05
N ALA A 131 11.70 18.65 0.52
CA ALA A 131 11.25 17.69 1.52
C ALA A 131 10.77 18.37 2.82
N GLU A 132 11.48 19.39 3.28
CA GLU A 132 11.17 20.08 4.54
C GLU A 132 9.93 20.98 4.40
N GLU A 133 9.77 21.64 3.27
CA GLU A 133 8.56 22.41 2.94
C GLU A 133 7.33 21.50 2.91
N LEU A 134 7.42 20.33 2.26
CA LEU A 134 6.35 19.35 2.23
C LEU A 134 6.02 18.82 3.63
N ARG A 135 7.04 18.48 4.43
CA ARG A 135 6.87 18.06 5.83
C ARG A 135 6.10 19.12 6.63
N CYS A 136 6.53 20.37 6.55
CA CYS A 136 5.88 21.49 7.23
C CYS A 136 4.42 21.69 6.77
N LEU A 137 4.14 21.57 5.48
CA LEU A 137 2.78 21.70 4.94
C LEU A 137 1.82 20.63 5.49
N ILE A 138 2.27 19.38 5.53
CA ILE A 138 1.48 18.26 6.05
C ILE A 138 1.22 18.44 7.55
N GLN A 139 2.23 18.77 8.34
CA GLN A 139 2.10 18.97 9.79
C GLN A 139 1.20 20.15 10.16
N ARG A 140 1.26 21.26 9.40
CA ARG A 140 0.37 22.41 9.61
C ARG A 140 -1.10 22.06 9.34
N ARG A 141 -1.36 21.12 8.43
CA ARG A 141 -2.70 20.65 8.12
C ARG A 141 -3.24 19.75 9.23
N PHE A 142 -2.40 18.87 9.78
CA PHE A 142 -2.73 18.04 10.95
C PHE A 142 -3.18 18.87 12.16
N GLN A 143 -2.51 19.99 12.44
CA GLN A 143 -2.83 20.85 13.59
C GLN A 143 -4.15 21.64 13.46
N ARG A 144 -4.79 21.62 12.28
CA ARG A 144 -6.04 22.35 11.99
C ARG A 144 -7.29 21.47 11.98
N GLU A 145 -7.14 20.15 12.07
CA GLU A 145 -8.23 19.17 12.22
C GLU A 145 -8.40 18.77 13.69
#